data_AF-A0A8J1W9P3-F1
#
_entry.id   AF-A0A8J1W9P3-F1
#
_cell.length_a   1.000
_cell.length_b   1.000
_cell.length_c   1.000
_cell.angle_alpha   90.00
_cell.angle_beta   90.00
_cell.angle_gamma   90.00
#
_symmetry.space_group_name_H-M   'P 1'
#
loop_
_entity.id
_entity.type
_entity.pdbx_description
1 polymer ?
#
loop_
_entity_poly.entity_id
_entity_poly.type
_entity_poly.pdbx_seq_one_letter_code
_entity_poly.pdbx_strand_id
1 'polypeptide(L)'
;MPGSRKGTPRGGQVPKTKVIVFDFDQTISQCHVFKCLAGFVTLGRGNFLDGPYALSERGQIQKCFEADEEMKGKFYEHCLGGKEQIAEMEKTFKKLRTNGCSLVVCSKGLVAPIRLILEKTKLLPHFDDVYARIDDYTSMQDAREYDLNAMQTKFAPEVETHIDRKDCAKWSSKAEVCLKLANGRPCMLVEDDRDEIKKGEKAGLDTCFVKDRAGLTATEIGELLEWSAKKVES
;
A
#
# COMPACT_ATOMS: atom_id res chain seq x y z
N MET A 1 -27.68 22.76 3.06
CA MET A 1 -27.77 21.63 2.11
C MET A 1 -26.90 21.93 0.89
N PRO A 2 -25.73 21.29 0.73
CA PRO A 2 -24.96 21.38 -0.51
C PRO A 2 -25.17 20.13 -1.36
N GLY A 3 -25.52 20.36 -2.62
CA GLY A 3 -25.99 19.37 -3.59
C GLY A 3 -24.94 18.35 -4.04
N SER A 4 -25.38 17.09 -4.07
CA SER A 4 -24.70 15.98 -4.74
C SER A 4 -24.58 16.25 -6.24
N ARG A 5 -23.36 16.46 -6.73
CA ARG A 5 -23.07 16.36 -8.16
C ARG A 5 -23.15 14.89 -8.56
N LYS A 6 -24.26 14.51 -9.20
CA LYS A 6 -24.34 13.26 -9.97
C LYS A 6 -23.44 13.40 -11.19
N GLY A 7 -22.25 12.82 -11.12
CA GLY A 7 -21.38 12.66 -12.28
C GLY A 7 -21.99 11.63 -13.23
N THR A 8 -22.18 12.03 -14.48
CA THR A 8 -22.55 11.17 -15.61
C THR A 8 -21.49 10.06 -15.79
N PRO A 9 -21.86 8.79 -16.03
CA PRO A 9 -20.89 7.74 -16.26
C PRO A 9 -20.09 8.02 -17.53
N ARG A 10 -18.76 8.14 -17.42
CA ARG A 10 -17.88 8.11 -18.59
C ARG A 10 -17.96 6.70 -19.19
N GLY A 11 -18.09 6.61 -20.51
CA GLY A 11 -18.34 5.36 -21.23
C GLY A 11 -17.39 4.21 -20.87
N GLY A 12 -17.95 3.00 -20.81
CA GLY A 12 -17.22 1.73 -20.92
C GLY A 12 -16.50 1.20 -19.67
N GLN A 13 -16.65 1.80 -18.48
CA GLN A 13 -16.06 1.19 -17.27
C GLN A 13 -16.78 -0.10 -16.90
N VAL A 14 -16.03 -1.21 -16.89
CA VAL A 14 -16.49 -2.51 -16.39
C VAL A 14 -17.00 -2.32 -14.96
N PRO A 15 -18.24 -2.75 -14.63
CA PRO A 15 -18.76 -2.66 -13.27
C PRO A 15 -17.82 -3.37 -12.30
N LYS A 16 -17.49 -2.71 -11.18
CA LYS A 16 -16.63 -3.29 -10.14
C LYS A 16 -17.41 -4.29 -9.30
N THR A 17 -17.38 -5.55 -9.67
CA THR A 17 -18.15 -6.62 -9.02
C THR A 17 -17.43 -7.28 -7.85
N LYS A 18 -16.12 -7.02 -7.68
CA LYS A 18 -15.28 -7.64 -6.64
C LYS A 18 -14.35 -6.64 -5.98
N VAL A 19 -13.83 -6.99 -4.81
CA VAL A 19 -12.81 -6.21 -4.10
C VAL A 19 -11.60 -7.08 -3.79
N ILE A 20 -10.40 -6.56 -4.00
CA ILE A 20 -9.16 -7.15 -3.52
C ILE A 20 -8.47 -6.10 -2.65
N VAL A 21 -8.21 -6.47 -1.40
CA VAL A 21 -7.50 -5.64 -0.43
C VAL A 21 -6.13 -6.26 -0.20
N PHE A 22 -5.09 -5.49 -0.49
CA PHE A 22 -3.70 -5.90 -0.32
C PHE A 22 -3.13 -5.25 0.93
N ASP A 23 -2.40 -5.99 1.74
CA ASP A 23 -1.36 -5.35 2.54
C ASP A 23 -0.25 -4.78 1.65
N PHE A 24 0.53 -3.87 2.23
CA PHE A 24 1.67 -3.30 1.54
C PHE A 24 2.99 -3.98 1.92
N ASP A 25 3.35 -3.97 3.21
CA ASP A 25 4.67 -4.37 3.66
C ASP A 25 4.86 -5.88 3.46
N GLN A 26 5.94 -6.29 2.79
CA GLN A 26 6.21 -7.73 2.53
C GLN A 26 5.15 -8.46 1.68
N THR A 27 4.10 -7.76 1.24
CA THR A 27 3.00 -8.24 0.40
C THR A 27 3.08 -7.63 -1.00
N ILE A 28 3.02 -6.30 -1.12
CA ILE A 28 3.31 -5.59 -2.37
C ILE A 28 4.80 -5.22 -2.42
N SER A 29 5.33 -4.67 -1.33
CA SER A 29 6.75 -4.40 -1.18
C SER A 29 7.50 -5.67 -0.77
N GLN A 30 8.82 -5.70 -0.99
CA GLN A 30 9.69 -6.77 -0.51
C GLN A 30 10.24 -6.53 0.90
N CYS A 31 9.89 -5.41 1.52
CA CYS A 31 10.45 -4.97 2.79
C CYS A 31 9.39 -4.31 3.67
N HIS A 32 9.66 -4.22 4.97
CA HIS A 32 8.88 -3.39 5.87
C HIS A 32 9.33 -1.93 5.74
N VAL A 33 8.66 -1.13 4.91
CA VAL A 33 9.09 0.23 4.55
C VAL A 33 9.24 1.10 5.79
N PHE A 34 8.24 1.09 6.67
CA PHE A 34 8.32 1.85 7.92
C PHE A 34 9.54 1.46 8.75
N LYS A 35 9.76 0.15 8.94
CA LYS A 35 10.88 -0.34 9.77
C LYS A 35 12.24 -0.05 9.13
N CYS A 36 12.33 -0.01 7.80
CA CYS A 36 13.57 0.34 7.09
C CYS A 36 13.91 1.82 7.32
N LEU A 37 12.93 2.71 7.12
CA LEU A 37 13.10 4.17 7.30
C LEU A 37 13.30 4.56 8.78
N ALA A 38 12.75 3.77 9.70
CA ALA A 38 12.94 3.90 11.14
C ALA A 38 14.26 3.31 11.66
N GLY A 39 15.08 2.69 10.80
CA GLY A 39 16.35 2.06 11.22
C GLY A 39 16.18 0.77 12.02
N PHE A 40 14.99 0.18 12.05
CA PHE A 40 14.71 -1.06 12.79
C PHE A 40 15.12 -2.32 12.03
N VAL A 41 15.17 -2.26 10.69
CA VAL A 41 15.57 -3.39 9.83
C VAL A 41 16.33 -2.89 8.59
N THR A 42 17.03 -3.79 7.92
CA THR A 42 17.67 -3.52 6.61
C THR A 42 16.66 -3.51 5.48
N LEU A 43 17.00 -2.78 4.41
CA LEU A 43 16.35 -2.90 3.11
C LEU A 43 16.85 -4.19 2.44
N GLY A 44 16.22 -5.33 2.76
CA GLY A 44 16.58 -6.62 2.18
C GLY A 44 17.96 -7.14 2.62
N ARG A 45 18.69 -7.79 1.70
CA ARG A 45 19.96 -8.51 1.95
C ARG A 45 21.16 -7.58 2.23
N GLY A 46 21.10 -6.82 3.33
CA GLY A 46 22.29 -6.25 3.97
C GLY A 46 22.52 -4.75 3.83
N ASN A 47 21.66 -4.00 3.13
CA ASN A 47 21.79 -2.55 3.06
C ASN A 47 20.93 -1.91 4.16
N PHE A 48 21.56 -1.42 5.23
CA PHE A 48 20.91 -0.46 6.10
C PHE A 48 20.81 0.87 5.35
N LEU A 49 19.69 1.57 5.51
CA LEU A 49 19.69 3.01 5.24
C LEU A 49 20.51 3.66 6.34
N ASP A 50 21.39 4.57 5.99
CA ASP A 50 22.16 5.31 6.99
C ASP A 50 21.22 6.22 7.78
N GLY A 51 21.57 6.50 9.04
CA GLY A 51 20.88 7.51 9.82
C GLY A 51 21.01 8.91 9.20
N PRO A 52 20.24 9.90 9.64
CA PRO A 52 19.19 9.82 10.66
C PRO A 52 17.96 9.03 10.19
N TYR A 53 17.21 8.49 11.15
CA TYR A 53 15.99 7.69 10.93
C TYR A 53 14.73 8.51 11.15
N ALA A 54 13.62 8.05 10.57
CA ALA A 54 12.35 8.76 10.60
C ALA A 54 11.19 7.90 11.09
N LEU A 55 10.38 8.46 11.99
CA LEU A 55 9.19 7.83 12.55
C LEU A 55 7.91 8.56 12.15
N SER A 56 7.97 9.86 11.89
CA SER A 56 6.80 10.64 11.46
C SER A 56 6.52 10.45 9.96
N GLU A 57 5.30 10.77 9.54
CA GLU A 57 4.92 10.69 8.14
C GLU A 57 5.76 11.62 7.24
N ARG A 58 5.98 12.86 7.66
CA ARG A 58 6.81 13.84 6.91
C ARG A 58 8.27 13.45 6.92
N GLY A 59 8.80 12.97 8.05
CA GLY A 59 10.17 12.47 8.12
C GLY A 59 10.38 11.26 7.22
N GLN A 60 9.44 10.32 7.15
CA GLN A 60 9.57 9.17 6.27
C GLN A 60 9.51 9.55 4.79
N ILE A 61 8.72 10.55 4.41
CA ILE A 61 8.79 11.13 3.05
C ILE A 61 10.16 11.73 2.78
N GLN A 62 10.67 12.56 3.71
CA GLN A 62 11.99 13.17 3.53
C GLN A 62 13.07 12.09 3.39
N LYS A 63 13.03 11.07 4.25
CA LYS A 63 13.98 9.96 4.23
C LYS A 63 13.87 9.11 2.95
N CYS A 64 12.67 8.95 2.38
CA CYS A 64 12.51 8.34 1.06
C CYS A 64 13.25 9.12 -0.04
N PHE A 65 13.21 10.45 -0.02
CA PHE A 65 13.92 11.26 -1.01
C PHE A 65 15.44 11.16 -0.85
N GLU A 66 15.94 11.25 0.39
CA GLU A 66 17.36 11.08 0.70
C GLU A 66 17.85 9.68 0.29
N ALA A 67 17.11 8.63 0.67
CA ALA A 67 17.44 7.26 0.29
C ALA A 67 17.42 7.06 -1.23
N ASP A 68 16.48 7.68 -1.94
CA ASP A 68 16.45 7.63 -3.41
C ASP A 68 17.64 8.33 -4.04
N GLU A 69 18.07 9.48 -3.52
CA GLU A 69 19.26 10.18 -3.96
C GLU A 69 20.53 9.33 -3.74
N GLU A 70 20.70 8.78 -2.52
CA GLU A 70 21.81 7.88 -2.16
C GLU A 70 21.85 6.63 -3.07
N MET A 71 20.67 6.08 -3.40
CA MET A 71 20.51 4.93 -4.29
C MET A 71 20.46 5.30 -5.78
N LYS A 72 20.73 6.55 -6.15
CA LYS A 72 20.74 7.06 -7.53
C LYS A 72 19.42 6.81 -8.28
N GLY A 73 18.30 7.13 -7.63
CA GLY A 73 16.94 7.04 -8.18
C GLY A 73 16.33 5.64 -8.15
N LYS A 74 16.87 4.73 -7.33
CA LYS A 74 16.46 3.30 -7.31
C LYS A 74 15.80 2.86 -6.02
N PHE A 75 15.61 3.73 -5.03
CA PHE A 75 15.09 3.33 -3.73
C PHE A 75 13.67 2.77 -3.85
N TYR A 76 12.80 3.48 -4.57
CA TYR A 76 11.41 3.07 -4.78
C TYR A 76 11.30 1.74 -5.54
N GLU A 77 12.15 1.55 -6.54
CA GLU A 77 12.22 0.29 -7.30
C GLU A 77 12.67 -0.87 -6.41
N HIS A 78 13.69 -0.64 -5.59
CA HIS A 78 14.23 -1.64 -4.68
C HIS A 78 13.22 -2.06 -3.60
N CYS A 79 12.41 -1.12 -3.09
CA CYS A 79 11.33 -1.43 -2.17
C CYS A 79 10.33 -2.45 -2.73
N LEU A 80 10.11 -2.44 -4.05
CA LEU A 80 9.15 -3.28 -4.76
C LEU A 80 9.77 -4.46 -5.51
N GLY A 81 11.07 -4.71 -5.34
CA GLY A 81 11.75 -5.87 -5.93
C GLY A 81 12.35 -5.66 -7.32
N GLY A 82 12.50 -4.41 -7.75
CA GLY A 82 13.10 -4.06 -9.03
C GLY A 82 12.10 -3.90 -10.17
N LYS A 83 12.63 -3.54 -11.34
CA LYS A 83 11.83 -3.14 -12.50
C LYS A 83 10.98 -4.28 -13.06
N GLU A 84 11.53 -5.47 -13.09
CA GLU A 84 10.87 -6.67 -13.61
C GLU A 84 9.64 -7.01 -12.76
N GLN A 85 9.79 -6.97 -11.44
CA GLN A 85 8.70 -7.23 -10.49
C GLN A 85 7.62 -6.15 -10.60
N ILE A 86 8.00 -4.88 -10.69
CA ILE A 86 7.05 -3.76 -10.89
C ILE A 86 6.26 -3.94 -12.18
N ALA A 87 6.91 -4.31 -13.29
CA ALA A 87 6.25 -4.51 -14.57
C ALA A 87 5.23 -5.66 -14.53
N GLU A 88 5.55 -6.77 -13.85
CA GLU A 88 4.61 -7.89 -13.70
C GLU A 88 3.44 -7.53 -12.77
N MET A 89 3.69 -6.78 -11.70
CA MET A 89 2.62 -6.24 -10.85
C MET A 89 1.70 -5.29 -11.62
N GLU A 90 2.26 -4.37 -12.42
CA GLU A 90 1.48 -3.43 -13.24
C GLU A 90 0.56 -4.19 -14.21
N LYS A 91 1.09 -5.19 -14.91
CA LYS A 91 0.33 -6.06 -15.81
C LYS A 91 -0.77 -6.82 -15.07
N THR A 92 -0.45 -7.36 -13.90
CA THR A 92 -1.40 -8.09 -13.05
C THR A 92 -2.54 -7.17 -12.60
N PHE A 93 -2.24 -6.00 -12.04
CA PHE A 93 -3.26 -5.07 -11.58
C PHE A 93 -4.17 -4.58 -12.71
N LYS A 94 -3.61 -4.31 -13.91
CA LYS A 94 -4.41 -4.00 -15.11
C LYS A 94 -5.37 -5.15 -15.47
N LYS A 95 -4.92 -6.40 -15.36
CA LYS A 95 -5.75 -7.56 -15.65
C LYS A 95 -6.86 -7.74 -14.61
N LEU A 96 -6.55 -7.62 -13.32
CA LEU A 96 -7.55 -7.67 -12.24
C LEU A 96 -8.63 -6.59 -12.42
N ARG A 97 -8.23 -5.37 -12.81
CA ARG A 97 -9.15 -4.27 -13.12
C ARG A 97 -10.05 -4.59 -14.31
N THR A 98 -9.49 -5.15 -15.38
CA THR A 98 -10.26 -5.63 -16.55
C THR A 98 -11.29 -6.71 -16.15
N ASN A 99 -10.97 -7.52 -15.14
CA ASN A 99 -11.87 -8.53 -14.57
C ASN A 99 -12.89 -7.94 -13.57
N GLY A 100 -13.01 -6.61 -13.47
CA GLY A 100 -14.01 -5.95 -12.60
C GLY A 100 -13.62 -5.89 -11.12
N CYS A 101 -12.34 -6.02 -10.78
CA CYS A 101 -11.88 -5.88 -9.40
C CYS A 101 -11.61 -4.41 -9.03
N SER A 102 -12.13 -4.01 -7.87
CA SER A 102 -11.65 -2.84 -7.12
C SER A 102 -10.39 -3.24 -6.37
N LEU A 103 -9.32 -2.47 -6.48
CA LEU A 103 -8.04 -2.78 -5.82
C LEU A 103 -7.79 -1.72 -4.76
N VAL A 104 -7.50 -2.15 -3.54
CA VAL A 104 -7.27 -1.25 -2.40
C VAL A 104 -6.06 -1.72 -1.62
N VAL A 105 -5.24 -0.79 -1.13
CA VAL A 105 -4.19 -1.11 -0.15
C VAL A 105 -4.74 -0.87 1.25
N CYS A 106 -4.50 -1.78 2.19
CA CYS A 106 -4.79 -1.62 3.61
C CYS A 106 -3.59 -2.09 4.45
N SER A 107 -2.83 -1.16 5.04
CA SER A 107 -1.58 -1.47 5.73
C SER A 107 -1.47 -0.82 7.12
N LYS A 108 -0.68 -1.43 8.01
CA LYS A 108 -0.35 -0.83 9.32
C LYS A 108 0.79 0.19 9.23
N GLY A 109 1.46 0.34 8.09
CA GLY A 109 2.45 1.38 7.83
C GLY A 109 1.82 2.77 7.69
N LEU A 110 2.64 3.78 7.35
CA LEU A 110 2.19 5.16 7.16
C LEU A 110 1.68 5.40 5.75
N VAL A 111 0.57 6.13 5.63
CA VAL A 111 -0.12 6.32 4.35
C VAL A 111 0.73 7.09 3.35
N ALA A 112 1.39 8.17 3.74
CA ALA A 112 2.11 8.98 2.75
C ALA A 112 3.33 8.29 2.12
N PRO A 113 4.23 7.61 2.86
CA PRO A 113 5.32 6.83 2.26
C PRO A 113 4.82 5.73 1.32
N ILE A 114 3.76 5.00 1.69
CA ILE A 114 3.16 3.97 0.83
C ILE A 114 2.68 4.58 -0.49
N ARG A 115 1.93 5.68 -0.41
CA ARG A 115 1.42 6.37 -1.60
C ARG A 115 2.55 6.92 -2.47
N LEU A 116 3.59 7.50 -1.85
CA LEU A 116 4.76 8.01 -2.55
C LEU A 116 5.48 6.90 -3.32
N ILE A 117 5.73 5.74 -2.70
CA ILE A 117 6.37 4.60 -3.37
C ILE A 117 5.52 4.12 -4.55
N LEU A 118 4.21 3.97 -4.35
CA LEU A 118 3.28 3.58 -5.42
C LEU A 118 3.22 4.62 -6.55
N GLU A 119 3.29 5.91 -6.24
CA GLU A 119 3.29 6.99 -7.22
C GLU A 119 4.58 6.98 -8.04
N LYS A 120 5.75 6.94 -7.37
CA LYS A 120 7.08 6.94 -8.02
C LYS A 120 7.29 5.72 -8.91
N THR A 121 6.65 4.60 -8.59
CA THR A 121 6.67 3.36 -9.39
C THR A 121 5.49 3.23 -10.35
N LYS A 122 4.63 4.26 -10.45
CA LYS A 122 3.46 4.33 -11.33
C LYS A 122 2.39 3.26 -11.07
N LEU A 123 2.40 2.63 -9.90
CA LEU A 123 1.41 1.63 -9.51
C LEU A 123 0.17 2.26 -8.84
N LEU A 124 0.31 3.44 -8.24
CA LEU A 124 -0.78 4.12 -7.52
C LEU A 124 -2.09 4.24 -8.34
N PRO A 125 -2.08 4.58 -9.65
CA PRO A 125 -3.31 4.70 -10.44
C PRO A 125 -4.13 3.41 -10.59
N HIS A 126 -3.57 2.25 -10.26
CA HIS A 126 -4.30 0.98 -10.28
C HIS A 126 -5.18 0.77 -9.05
N PHE A 127 -4.88 1.47 -7.96
CA PHE A 127 -5.61 1.37 -6.70
C PHE A 127 -6.69 2.44 -6.62
N ASP A 128 -7.84 2.04 -6.08
CA ASP A 128 -8.94 2.95 -5.81
C ASP A 128 -8.71 3.77 -4.56
N ASP A 129 -8.02 3.20 -3.57
CA ASP A 129 -7.66 3.90 -2.34
C ASP A 129 -6.51 3.20 -1.60
N VAL A 130 -5.95 3.89 -0.60
CA VAL A 130 -4.91 3.39 0.30
C VAL A 130 -5.31 3.72 1.74
N TYR A 131 -5.67 2.71 2.52
CA TYR A 131 -5.97 2.78 3.95
C TYR A 131 -4.72 2.44 4.75
N ALA A 132 -4.23 3.38 5.54
CA ALA A 132 -3.03 3.18 6.34
C ALA A 132 -3.01 4.13 7.53
N ARG A 133 -2.04 3.97 8.43
CA ARG A 133 -1.91 4.86 9.59
C ARG A 133 -1.46 6.24 9.15
N ILE A 134 -1.86 7.23 9.95
CA ILE A 134 -1.20 8.54 10.05
C ILE A 134 -0.55 8.55 11.42
N ASP A 135 0.64 9.14 11.56
CA ASP A 135 1.34 9.09 12.85
C ASP A 135 1.69 10.42 13.49
N ASP A 136 1.89 10.26 14.80
CA ASP A 136 2.33 11.18 15.85
C ASP A 136 3.46 10.50 16.68
N TYR A 137 4.33 9.70 16.06
CA TYR A 137 5.46 9.07 16.74
C TYR A 137 6.53 10.11 17.12
N THR A 138 6.43 10.67 18.33
CA THR A 138 7.38 11.66 18.88
C THR A 138 8.32 11.10 19.96
N SER A 139 8.42 9.77 20.11
CA SER A 139 8.99 9.14 21.31
C SER A 139 10.49 8.78 21.28
N MET A 140 11.20 8.93 20.16
CA MET A 140 12.67 8.69 20.09
C MET A 140 13.44 10.00 19.87
N GLN A 141 14.49 10.25 20.67
CA GLN A 141 15.12 11.58 20.76
C GLN A 141 15.83 12.03 19.47
N ASP A 142 16.58 11.16 18.79
CA ASP A 142 17.28 11.51 17.53
C ASP A 142 16.32 11.56 16.34
N ALA A 143 15.41 10.58 16.25
CA ALA A 143 14.33 10.62 15.26
C ALA A 143 13.44 11.86 15.45
N ARG A 144 13.25 12.31 16.69
CA ARG A 144 12.47 13.51 17.01
C ARG A 144 13.10 14.77 16.45
N GLU A 145 14.42 14.95 16.46
CA GLU A 145 15.02 16.13 15.82
C GLU A 145 14.82 16.09 14.30
N TYR A 146 15.09 14.93 13.68
CA TYR A 146 14.90 14.76 12.24
C TYR A 146 13.44 14.97 11.81
N ASP A 147 12.51 14.33 12.51
CA ASP A 147 11.07 14.44 12.27
C ASP A 147 10.56 15.87 12.52
N LEU A 148 11.03 16.57 13.57
CA LEU A 148 10.67 17.97 13.82
C LEU A 148 11.16 18.91 12.72
N ASN A 149 12.36 18.66 12.19
CA ASN A 149 12.89 19.41 11.05
C ASN A 149 12.05 19.12 9.78
N ALA A 150 11.71 17.85 9.54
CA ALA A 150 10.87 17.45 8.41
C ALA A 150 9.44 18.04 8.48
N MET A 151 8.93 18.37 9.67
CA MET A 151 7.68 19.11 9.81
C MET A 151 7.73 20.52 9.23
N GLN A 152 8.92 21.12 9.15
CA GLN A 152 9.13 22.45 8.57
C GLN A 152 9.42 22.38 7.06
N THR A 153 9.85 21.22 6.55
CA THR A 153 10.07 20.98 5.13
C THR A 153 8.78 21.11 4.36
N LYS A 154 8.77 21.94 3.30
CA LYS A 154 7.66 22.04 2.36
C LYS A 154 7.93 21.13 1.18
N PHE A 155 7.08 20.13 0.99
CA PHE A 155 7.20 19.26 -0.18
C PHE A 155 6.48 19.86 -1.39
N ALA A 156 6.74 19.29 -2.57
CA ALA A 156 5.97 19.62 -3.77
C ALA A 156 4.46 19.38 -3.52
N PRO A 157 3.56 20.18 -4.12
CA PRO A 157 2.12 20.09 -3.86
C PRO A 157 1.55 18.68 -4.03
N GLU A 158 1.98 17.97 -5.06
CA GLU A 158 1.65 16.57 -5.34
C GLU A 158 1.97 15.63 -4.17
N VAL A 159 3.11 15.80 -3.50
CA VAL A 159 3.52 15.00 -2.34
C VAL A 159 2.71 15.38 -1.10
N GLU A 160 2.42 16.67 -0.92
CA GLU A 160 1.57 17.14 0.20
C GLU A 160 0.16 16.53 0.14
N THR A 161 -0.34 16.15 -1.05
CA THR A 161 -1.64 15.45 -1.17
C THR A 161 -1.67 14.06 -0.52
N HIS A 162 -0.49 13.51 -0.19
CA HIS A 162 -0.36 12.19 0.43
C HIS A 162 -0.35 12.24 1.96
N ILE A 163 -0.02 13.40 2.54
CA ILE A 163 0.17 13.61 3.99
C ILE A 163 -1.18 13.87 4.68
N ASP A 164 -1.32 13.43 5.94
CA ASP A 164 -2.47 13.69 6.83
C ASP A 164 -3.83 13.28 6.25
N ARG A 165 -3.87 12.16 5.51
CA ARG A 165 -5.10 11.57 4.94
C ARG A 165 -5.97 10.90 6.01
N LYS A 166 -6.57 11.72 6.87
CA LYS A 166 -7.44 11.32 7.99
C LYS A 166 -8.65 10.48 7.57
N ASP A 167 -9.10 10.62 6.32
CA ASP A 167 -10.17 9.82 5.72
C ASP A 167 -9.79 8.34 5.56
N CYS A 168 -8.50 8.04 5.45
CA CYS A 168 -7.96 6.71 5.19
C CYS A 168 -7.41 6.00 6.45
N ALA A 169 -7.36 6.70 7.59
CA ALA A 169 -6.65 6.24 8.79
C ALA A 169 -7.54 5.71 9.93
N LYS A 170 -8.87 5.86 9.81
CA LYS A 170 -9.82 5.45 10.87
C LYS A 170 -10.42 4.08 10.57
N TRP A 171 -9.79 3.04 11.11
CA TRP A 171 -10.28 1.65 11.04
C TRP A 171 -9.70 0.81 12.18
N SER A 172 -10.41 -0.25 12.59
CA SER A 172 -9.97 -1.10 13.72
C SER A 172 -9.18 -2.34 13.28
N SER A 173 -9.53 -2.92 12.13
CA SER A 173 -8.86 -4.09 11.55
C SER A 173 -8.95 -4.13 10.03
N LYS A 174 -8.05 -4.85 9.37
CA LYS A 174 -8.08 -5.03 7.91
C LYS A 174 -9.33 -5.78 7.45
N ALA A 175 -9.78 -6.77 8.23
CA ALA A 175 -11.01 -7.51 7.96
C ALA A 175 -12.25 -6.60 7.96
N GLU A 176 -12.33 -5.64 8.89
CA GLU A 176 -13.41 -4.63 8.90
C GLU A 176 -13.39 -3.77 7.63
N VAL A 177 -12.19 -3.31 7.23
CA VAL A 177 -12.02 -2.53 5.98
C VAL A 177 -12.49 -3.34 4.77
N CYS A 178 -12.09 -4.61 4.68
CA CYS A 178 -12.51 -5.51 3.61
C CYS A 178 -14.04 -5.62 3.54
N LEU A 179 -14.71 -5.97 4.64
CA LEU A 179 -16.17 -6.14 4.68
C LEU A 179 -16.92 -4.85 4.31
N LYS A 180 -16.46 -3.71 4.84
CA LYS A 180 -17.04 -2.39 4.55
C LYS A 180 -16.93 -2.02 3.08
N LEU A 181 -15.75 -2.23 2.47
CA LEU A 181 -15.52 -1.91 1.06
C LEU A 181 -16.22 -2.91 0.14
N ALA A 182 -16.25 -4.18 0.50
CA ALA A 182 -16.94 -5.23 -0.22
C ALA A 182 -18.43 -4.91 -0.37
N ASN A 183 -19.08 -4.48 0.72
CA ASN A 183 -20.50 -4.15 0.75
C ASN A 183 -21.36 -5.27 0.13
N GLY A 184 -21.12 -6.52 0.57
CA GLY A 184 -21.79 -7.73 0.07
C GLY A 184 -21.20 -8.33 -1.21
N ARG A 185 -20.21 -7.70 -1.85
CA ARG A 185 -19.49 -8.27 -2.99
C ARG A 185 -18.42 -9.28 -2.56
N PRO A 186 -18.00 -10.22 -3.42
CA PRO A 186 -16.83 -11.06 -3.15
C PRO A 186 -15.59 -10.22 -2.85
N CYS A 187 -14.87 -10.59 -1.80
CA CYS A 187 -13.71 -9.86 -1.31
C CYS A 187 -12.58 -10.81 -0.96
N MET A 188 -11.39 -10.49 -1.46
CA MET A 188 -10.16 -11.21 -1.12
C MET A 188 -9.21 -10.30 -0.32
N LEU A 189 -8.66 -10.83 0.77
CA LEU A 189 -7.54 -10.24 1.51
C LEU A 189 -6.23 -10.89 1.09
N VAL A 190 -5.24 -10.09 0.72
CA VAL A 190 -3.90 -10.53 0.29
C VAL A 190 -2.87 -10.02 1.30
N GLU A 191 -2.13 -10.91 1.95
CA GLU A 191 -1.41 -10.57 3.18
C GLU A 191 -0.25 -11.54 3.49
N ASP A 192 0.84 -11.05 4.08
CA ASP A 192 2.01 -11.82 4.51
C ASP A 192 1.97 -12.25 5.99
N ASP A 193 1.08 -11.66 6.80
CA ASP A 193 0.86 -12.00 8.20
C ASP A 193 -0.21 -13.08 8.34
N ARG A 194 0.22 -14.26 8.81
CA ARG A 194 -0.66 -15.42 9.02
C ARG A 194 -1.80 -15.16 10.00
N ASP A 195 -1.61 -14.28 10.99
CA ASP A 195 -2.68 -13.99 11.95
C ASP A 195 -3.73 -13.04 11.35
N GLU A 196 -3.35 -12.15 10.44
CA GLU A 196 -4.30 -11.35 9.66
C GLU A 196 -5.07 -12.24 8.65
N ILE A 197 -4.40 -13.21 8.01
CA ILE A 197 -5.08 -14.23 7.18
C ILE A 197 -6.15 -14.97 7.99
N LYS A 198 -5.81 -15.52 9.17
CA LYS A 198 -6.78 -16.22 10.02
C LYS A 198 -7.95 -15.33 10.44
N LYS A 199 -7.72 -14.03 10.68
CA LYS A 199 -8.80 -13.08 11.00
C LYS A 199 -9.70 -12.86 9.79
N GLY A 200 -9.13 -12.76 8.58
CA GLY A 200 -9.88 -12.66 7.33
C GLY A 200 -10.75 -13.89 7.08
N GLU A 201 -10.19 -15.09 7.21
CA GLU A 201 -10.92 -16.36 7.10
C GLU A 201 -12.07 -16.44 8.12
N LYS A 202 -11.82 -16.09 9.38
CA LYS A 202 -12.87 -16.03 10.43
C LYS A 202 -13.97 -15.02 10.12
N ALA A 203 -13.65 -13.96 9.39
CA ALA A 203 -14.60 -12.96 8.93
C ALA A 203 -15.33 -13.37 7.63
N GLY A 204 -15.05 -14.55 7.07
CA GLY A 204 -15.68 -15.05 5.86
C GLY A 204 -15.12 -14.46 4.56
N LEU A 205 -13.89 -13.92 4.59
CA LEU A 205 -13.21 -13.42 3.40
C LEU A 205 -12.50 -14.56 2.67
N ASP A 206 -12.39 -14.45 1.34
CA ASP A 206 -11.36 -15.19 0.62
C ASP A 206 -9.98 -14.62 1.00
N THR A 207 -8.96 -15.46 1.03
CA THR A 207 -7.62 -15.02 1.44
C THR A 207 -6.53 -15.58 0.53
N CYS A 208 -5.50 -14.78 0.25
CA CYS A 208 -4.28 -15.18 -0.44
C CYS A 208 -3.08 -14.86 0.46
N PHE A 209 -2.35 -15.89 0.88
CA PHE A 209 -1.25 -15.76 1.85
C PHE A 209 0.10 -15.66 1.13
N VAL A 210 0.77 -14.52 1.25
CA VAL A 210 2.10 -14.27 0.69
C VAL A 210 3.16 -14.90 1.60
N LYS A 211 3.51 -16.15 1.33
CA LYS A 211 4.31 -16.99 2.24
C LYS A 211 5.73 -16.48 2.45
N ASP A 212 6.34 -15.99 1.38
CA ASP A 212 7.77 -15.64 1.37
C ASP A 212 8.06 -14.29 2.02
N ARG A 213 7.00 -13.49 2.30
CA ARG A 213 7.11 -12.17 2.93
C ARG A 213 8.09 -11.25 2.20
N ALA A 214 8.08 -11.35 0.87
CA ALA A 214 9.03 -10.69 -0.03
C ALA A 214 8.33 -10.20 -1.31
N GLY A 215 7.07 -9.77 -1.19
CA GLY A 215 6.25 -9.37 -2.33
C GLY A 215 5.52 -10.53 -3.00
N LEU A 216 4.55 -10.21 -3.86
CA LEU A 216 3.78 -11.19 -4.65
C LEU A 216 4.69 -12.02 -5.57
N THR A 217 4.63 -13.34 -5.47
CA THR A 217 5.32 -14.23 -6.42
C THR A 217 4.39 -14.64 -7.57
N ALA A 218 4.92 -15.40 -8.53
CA ALA A 218 4.12 -15.97 -9.61
C ALA A 218 2.96 -16.86 -9.09
N THR A 219 3.14 -17.49 -7.92
CA THR A 219 2.10 -18.33 -7.30
C THR A 219 0.92 -17.48 -6.85
N GLU A 220 1.14 -16.46 -6.02
CA GLU A 220 0.04 -15.59 -5.55
C GLU A 220 -0.58 -14.81 -6.72
N ILE A 221 0.21 -14.39 -7.70
CA ILE A 221 -0.32 -13.76 -8.93
C ILE A 221 -1.28 -14.71 -9.67
N GLY A 222 -0.92 -15.98 -9.79
CA GLY A 222 -1.79 -17.00 -10.39
C GLY A 222 -3.12 -17.14 -9.66
N GLU A 223 -3.08 -17.24 -8.34
CA GLU A 223 -4.28 -17.34 -7.47
C GLU A 223 -5.20 -16.12 -7.63
N LEU A 224 -4.63 -14.91 -7.62
CA LEU A 224 -5.38 -13.66 -7.81
C LEU A 224 -6.09 -13.61 -9.16
N LEU A 225 -5.38 -14.00 -10.22
CA LEU A 225 -5.92 -14.02 -11.57
C LEU A 225 -7.04 -15.05 -11.72
N GLU A 226 -6.87 -16.25 -11.17
CA GLU A 226 -7.90 -17.28 -11.16
C GLU A 226 -9.15 -16.82 -10.39
N TRP A 227 -8.98 -16.31 -9.17
CA TRP A 227 -10.08 -15.81 -8.35
C TRP A 227 -10.84 -14.67 -9.03
N SER A 228 -10.10 -13.72 -9.62
CA SER A 228 -10.70 -12.58 -10.32
C SER A 228 -11.48 -12.99 -11.57
N ALA A 229 -11.16 -14.13 -12.20
CA ALA A 229 -11.85 -14.62 -13.40
C ALA A 229 -13.17 -15.35 -13.12
N LYS A 230 -13.42 -15.81 -11.88
CA LYS A 230 -14.66 -16.50 -11.50
C LYS A 230 -15.90 -15.62 -11.78
N LYS A 231 -16.97 -16.17 -12.33
CA LYS A 231 -18.21 -15.39 -12.50
C LYS A 231 -18.86 -15.16 -11.12
N VAL A 232 -19.37 -13.95 -10.89
CA VAL A 232 -20.21 -13.68 -9.73
C VAL A 232 -21.61 -14.16 -10.12
N GLU A 233 -22.08 -15.25 -9.53
CA GLU A 233 -23.46 -15.71 -9.71
C GLU A 233 -24.38 -14.68 -9.04
N SER A 234 -25.33 -14.17 -9.83
CA SER A 234 -26.30 -13.13 -9.45
C SER A 234 -27.54 -13.71 -8.81
#